data_AF-A0A8T7LNV4-F1
#
_entry.id   AF-A0A8T7LNV4-F1
#
_cell.length_a   1.000
_cell.length_b   1.000
_cell.length_c   1.000
_cell.angle_alpha   90.00
_cell.angle_beta   90.00
_cell.angle_gamma   90.00
#
_symmetry.space_group_name_H-M   'P 1'
#
loop_
_entity.id
_entity.type
_entity.pdbx_description
1 polymer ?
#
loop_
_entity_poly.entity_id
_entity_poly.type
_entity_poly.pdbx_seq_one_letter_code
_entity_poly.pdbx_strand_id
1 'polypeptide(L)'
;MRSLTTWLVSRGPAVAQALDRRRDAICTSVTSRLRTTFSGLLANAEPTSGGQYQQVTFSRTPQRLHRLLLVALALQAPAVLQREIEWSVRLLMRHGVTQHHIQTMVHWYFEAVQREVALDEQDQEHLAALEHAIIAAIHAVGDD
;
A
#
# COMPACT_ATOMS: atom_id res chain seq x y z
N MET A 1 20.29 13.37 7.96
CA MET A 1 19.38 12.65 7.04
C MET A 1 19.88 12.80 5.61
N ARG A 2 20.00 11.70 4.85
CA ARG A 2 20.18 11.77 3.38
C ARG A 2 18.84 12.19 2.74
N SER A 3 18.86 12.77 1.54
CA SER A 3 17.61 13.03 0.81
C SER A 3 16.96 11.70 0.38
N LEU A 4 15.63 11.65 0.23
CA LEU A 4 14.92 10.47 -0.26
C LEU A 4 15.49 9.97 -1.60
N THR A 5 15.82 10.89 -2.51
CA THR A 5 16.43 10.57 -3.80
C THR A 5 17.79 9.90 -3.64
N THR A 6 18.67 10.44 -2.79
CA THR A 6 19.98 9.84 -2.52
C THR A 6 19.86 8.47 -1.86
N TRP A 7 18.88 8.30 -0.97
CA TRP A 7 18.60 7.01 -0.35
C TRP A 7 18.08 5.99 -1.37
N LEU A 8 17.10 6.35 -2.22
CA LEU A 8 16.57 5.47 -3.26
C LEU A 8 17.66 4.95 -4.19
N VAL A 9 18.58 5.81 -4.63
CA VAL A 9 19.71 5.43 -5.50
C VAL A 9 20.61 4.39 -4.83
N SER A 10 20.86 4.53 -3.53
CA SER A 10 21.84 3.69 -2.81
C SER A 10 21.24 2.44 -2.15
N ARG A 11 19.97 2.49 -1.74
CA ARG A 11 19.29 1.47 -0.92
C ARG A 11 18.04 0.91 -1.57
N GLY A 12 17.39 1.65 -2.47
CA GLY A 12 16.10 1.29 -3.06
C GLY A 12 16.02 -0.16 -3.57
N PRO A 13 16.95 -0.61 -4.44
CA PRO A 13 16.95 -2.00 -4.92
C PRO A 13 17.13 -3.05 -3.82
N ALA A 14 17.99 -2.79 -2.83
CA ALA A 14 18.25 -3.72 -1.73
C ALA A 14 17.03 -3.83 -0.79
N VAL A 15 16.42 -2.69 -0.47
CA VAL A 15 15.19 -2.61 0.34
C VAL A 15 14.03 -3.28 -0.40
N ALA A 16 13.88 -3.06 -1.71
CA ALA A 16 12.89 -3.75 -2.52
C ALA A 16 13.04 -5.28 -2.44
N GLN A 17 14.26 -5.80 -2.58
CA GLN A 17 14.52 -7.23 -2.42
C GLN A 17 14.19 -7.75 -1.02
N ALA A 18 14.52 -6.98 0.03
CA ALA A 18 14.20 -7.35 1.41
C ALA A 18 12.68 -7.44 1.65
N LEU A 19 11.93 -6.48 1.10
CA LEU A 19 10.47 -6.48 1.13
C LEU A 19 9.88 -7.68 0.38
N ASP A 20 10.37 -7.96 -0.84
CA ASP A 20 9.84 -9.05 -1.68
C ASP A 20 10.06 -10.43 -1.05
N ARG A 21 11.20 -10.65 -0.37
CA ARG A 21 11.44 -11.89 0.40
C ARG A 21 10.42 -12.13 1.50
N ARG A 22 9.73 -11.09 1.98
CA ARG A 22 8.71 -11.15 3.04
C ARG A 22 7.31 -10.86 2.50
N ARG A 23 7.14 -10.81 1.18
CA ARG A 23 5.89 -10.48 0.49
C ARG A 23 4.69 -11.23 1.05
N ASP A 24 4.79 -12.55 1.15
CA ASP A 24 3.67 -13.39 1.58
C ASP A 24 3.30 -13.14 3.04
N ALA A 25 4.28 -12.96 3.93
CA ALA A 25 4.04 -12.62 5.34
C ALA A 25 3.36 -11.26 5.47
N ILE A 26 3.90 -10.23 4.80
CA ILE A 26 3.36 -8.86 4.82
C ILE A 26 1.93 -8.85 4.27
N CYS A 27 1.72 -9.35 3.05
CA CYS A 27 0.43 -9.29 2.38
C CYS A 27 -0.62 -10.14 3.10
N THR A 28 -0.27 -11.33 3.61
CA THR A 28 -1.21 -12.18 4.34
C THR A 28 -1.63 -11.53 5.66
N SER A 29 -0.70 -10.89 6.37
CA SER A 29 -1.01 -10.14 7.60
C SER A 29 -2.03 -9.03 7.34
N VAL A 30 -1.77 -8.19 6.32
CA VAL A 30 -2.66 -7.07 5.98
C VAL A 30 -4.01 -7.57 5.48
N THR A 31 -4.04 -8.51 4.53
CA THR A 31 -5.30 -9.06 3.99
C THR A 31 -6.14 -9.72 5.08
N SER A 32 -5.52 -10.44 6.02
CA SER A 32 -6.23 -11.05 7.15
C SER A 32 -6.86 -10.00 8.05
N ARG A 33 -6.11 -8.95 8.39
CA ARG A 33 -6.59 -7.84 9.24
C ARG A 33 -7.70 -7.05 8.56
N LEU A 34 -7.59 -6.78 7.26
CA LEU A 34 -8.67 -6.16 6.48
C LEU A 34 -9.94 -7.00 6.50
N ARG A 35 -9.83 -8.32 6.33
CA ARG A 35 -10.99 -9.22 6.32
C ARG A 35 -11.70 -9.26 7.67
N THR A 36 -10.96 -9.23 8.77
CA THR A 36 -11.55 -9.24 10.11
C THR A 36 -12.15 -7.90 10.49
N THR A 37 -11.50 -6.79 10.18
CA THR A 37 -11.93 -5.45 10.61
C THR A 37 -13.01 -4.87 9.71
N PHE A 38 -12.91 -5.08 8.40
CA PHE A 38 -13.83 -4.55 7.40
C PHE A 38 -14.70 -5.65 6.79
N SER A 39 -15.16 -6.58 7.62
CA SER A 39 -16.00 -7.71 7.19
C SER A 39 -17.27 -7.26 6.46
N GLY A 40 -17.84 -6.10 6.81
CA GLY A 40 -19.01 -5.52 6.15
C GLY A 40 -18.76 -5.04 4.71
N LEU A 41 -17.55 -4.58 4.37
CA LEU A 41 -17.17 -4.27 2.98
C LEU A 41 -17.03 -5.53 2.13
N LEU A 42 -16.79 -6.66 2.79
CA LEU A 42 -16.75 -7.95 2.12
C LEU A 42 -18.16 -8.57 2.09
N ALA A 43 -18.97 -8.44 3.14
CA ALA A 43 -20.26 -9.12 3.24
C ALA A 43 -21.40 -8.53 2.39
N ASN A 44 -21.41 -7.21 2.13
CA ASN A 44 -22.54 -6.51 1.49
C ASN A 44 -22.53 -6.52 -0.05
N ALA A 45 -21.89 -7.53 -0.63
CA ALA A 45 -21.92 -7.82 -2.05
C ALA A 45 -23.31 -8.37 -2.43
N GLU A 46 -24.31 -7.52 -2.72
CA GLU A 46 -25.53 -8.03 -3.35
C GLU A 46 -25.17 -8.81 -4.64
N PRO A 47 -25.84 -9.94 -4.93
CA PRO A 47 -25.46 -10.85 -6.02
C PRO A 47 -25.62 -10.23 -7.42
N THR A 48 -26.23 -9.05 -7.50
CA THR A 48 -26.43 -8.26 -8.71
C THR A 48 -25.09 -7.63 -9.15
N SER A 49 -24.24 -8.48 -9.72
CA SER A 49 -23.23 -8.18 -10.74
C SER A 49 -21.99 -7.34 -10.36
N GLY A 50 -21.78 -6.96 -9.08
CA GLY A 50 -20.60 -6.17 -8.68
C GLY A 50 -19.88 -6.62 -7.40
N GLY A 51 -20.58 -7.32 -6.50
CA GLY A 51 -20.09 -7.56 -5.15
C GLY A 51 -18.89 -8.53 -5.02
N GLN A 52 -18.84 -9.59 -5.84
CA GLN A 52 -17.66 -10.48 -5.87
C GLN A 52 -16.41 -9.77 -6.41
N TYR A 53 -16.59 -8.86 -7.37
CA TYR A 53 -15.50 -8.05 -7.91
C TYR A 53 -14.93 -7.08 -6.85
N GLN A 54 -15.79 -6.51 -6.01
CA GLN A 54 -15.38 -5.65 -4.88
C GLN A 54 -14.55 -6.41 -3.84
N GLN A 55 -15.01 -7.59 -3.40
CA GLN A 55 -14.26 -8.45 -2.48
C GLN A 55 -12.88 -8.84 -3.03
N VAL A 56 -12.83 -9.29 -4.29
CA VAL A 56 -11.59 -9.73 -4.94
C VAL A 56 -10.66 -8.55 -5.18
N THR A 57 -11.18 -7.38 -5.54
CA THR A 57 -10.37 -6.18 -5.75
C THR A 57 -9.75 -5.72 -4.44
N PHE A 58 -10.55 -5.60 -3.37
CA PHE A 58 -10.07 -5.15 -2.06
C PHE A 58 -9.07 -6.12 -1.42
N SER A 59 -9.33 -7.43 -1.49
CA SER A 59 -8.42 -8.44 -0.94
C SER A 59 -7.07 -8.55 -1.68
N ARG A 60 -7.03 -8.17 -2.96
CA ARG A 60 -5.79 -8.09 -3.77
C ARG A 60 -5.06 -6.76 -3.64
N THR A 61 -5.68 -5.72 -3.06
CA THR A 61 -5.08 -4.39 -2.95
C THR A 61 -3.74 -4.39 -2.20
N PRO A 62 -3.54 -5.13 -1.09
CA PRO A 62 -2.23 -5.19 -0.42
C PRO A 62 -1.12 -5.70 -1.34
N GLN A 63 -1.42 -6.69 -2.19
CA GLN A 63 -0.45 -7.23 -3.15
C GLN A 63 -0.13 -6.23 -4.28
N ARG A 64 -1.11 -5.43 -4.70
CA ARG A 64 -0.91 -4.37 -5.69
C ARG A 64 -0.05 -3.24 -5.12
N LEU A 65 -0.35 -2.78 -3.90
CA LEU A 65 0.47 -1.81 -3.19
C LEU A 65 1.92 -2.31 -3.03
N HIS A 66 2.09 -3.56 -2.61
CA HIS A 66 3.40 -4.18 -2.46
C HIS A 66 4.21 -4.10 -3.76
N ARG A 67 3.63 -4.56 -4.87
CA ARG A 67 4.30 -4.53 -6.19
C ARG A 67 4.64 -3.11 -6.63
N LEU A 68 3.72 -2.16 -6.43
CA LEU A 68 3.96 -0.77 -6.78
C LEU A 68 5.14 -0.19 -5.98
N LEU A 69 5.21 -0.48 -4.68
CA LEU A 69 6.32 -0.06 -3.84
C LEU A 69 7.64 -0.70 -4.29
N LEU A 70 7.65 -2.00 -4.61
CA LEU A 70 8.84 -2.66 -5.15
C LEU A 70 9.34 -1.99 -6.42
N VAL A 71 8.44 -1.69 -7.36
CA VAL A 71 8.79 -1.01 -8.62
C VAL A 71 9.37 0.37 -8.35
N ALA A 72 8.73 1.16 -7.49
CA ALA A 72 9.19 2.51 -7.17
C ALA A 72 10.55 2.53 -6.48
N LEU A 73 10.80 1.58 -5.58
CA LEU A 73 12.09 1.42 -4.91
C LEU A 73 13.18 0.93 -5.88
N ALA A 74 12.87 -0.10 -6.69
CA ALA A 74 13.84 -0.70 -7.60
C ALA A 74 14.22 0.24 -8.76
N LEU A 75 13.24 0.98 -9.30
CA LEU A 75 13.44 1.94 -10.39
C LEU A 75 13.79 3.34 -9.90
N GLN A 76 13.87 3.56 -8.58
CA GLN A 76 14.19 4.86 -7.99
C GLN A 76 13.21 5.95 -8.43
N ALA A 77 11.96 5.57 -8.67
CA ALA A 77 10.94 6.37 -9.34
C ALA A 77 9.72 6.58 -8.42
N PRO A 78 9.84 7.37 -7.34
CA PRO A 78 8.75 7.58 -6.38
C PRO A 78 7.56 8.31 -7.02
N ALA A 79 7.77 9.07 -8.10
CA ALA A 79 6.68 9.69 -8.86
C ALA A 79 5.68 8.67 -9.44
N VAL A 80 6.12 7.43 -9.71
CA VAL A 80 5.24 6.34 -10.16
C VAL A 80 4.26 5.95 -9.05
N LEU A 81 4.67 6.00 -7.78
CA LEU A 81 3.76 5.75 -6.65
C LEU A 81 2.60 6.72 -6.67
N GLN A 82 2.88 8.02 -6.77
CA GLN A 82 1.84 9.04 -6.69
C GLN A 82 0.77 8.82 -7.76
N ARG A 83 1.17 8.74 -9.04
CA ARG A 83 0.24 8.56 -10.16
C ARG A 83 -0.63 7.30 -10.01
N GLU A 84 -0.01 6.18 -9.66
CA GLU A 84 -0.71 4.90 -9.55
C GLU A 84 -1.60 4.83 -8.30
N ILE A 85 -1.19 5.47 -7.20
CA ILE A 85 -2.00 5.61 -5.99
C ILE A 85 -3.24 6.45 -6.30
N GLU A 86 -3.10 7.61 -6.93
CA GLU A 86 -4.25 8.46 -7.23
C GLU A 86 -5.26 7.75 -8.14
N TRP A 87 -4.79 7.04 -9.18
CA TRP A 87 -5.65 6.24 -10.03
C TRP A 87 -6.35 5.10 -9.24
N SER A 88 -5.60 4.40 -8.39
CA SER A 88 -6.12 3.29 -7.57
C SER A 88 -7.16 3.77 -6.56
N VAL A 89 -6.95 4.92 -5.92
CA VAL A 89 -7.89 5.52 -4.97
C VAL A 89 -9.21 5.85 -5.67
N ARG A 90 -9.15 6.56 -6.81
CA ARG A 90 -10.35 6.90 -7.60
C ARG A 90 -11.12 5.66 -8.02
N LEU A 91 -10.42 4.58 -8.41
CA LEU A 91 -11.05 3.32 -8.77
C LEU A 91 -11.73 2.66 -7.56
N LEU A 92 -11.04 2.55 -6.43
CA LEU A 92 -11.55 1.90 -5.23
C LEU A 92 -12.77 2.64 -4.64
N MET A 93 -12.76 3.98 -4.67
CA MET A 93 -13.88 4.80 -4.21
C MET A 93 -15.16 4.58 -5.02
N ARG A 94 -15.06 4.39 -6.34
CA ARG A 94 -16.21 4.01 -7.20
C ARG A 94 -16.83 2.67 -6.81
N HIS A 95 -16.10 1.86 -6.06
CA HIS A 95 -16.51 0.54 -5.61
C HIS A 95 -16.88 0.51 -4.12
N GLY A 96 -17.18 1.67 -3.51
CA GLY A 96 -17.65 1.76 -2.12
C GLY A 96 -16.55 1.70 -1.06
N VAL A 97 -15.27 1.71 -1.48
CA VAL A 97 -14.14 1.77 -0.55
C VAL A 97 -13.86 3.23 -0.20
N THR A 98 -14.08 3.62 1.06
CA THR A 98 -13.78 4.98 1.54
C THR A 98 -12.27 5.25 1.64
N GLN A 99 -11.88 6.53 1.65
CA GLN A 99 -10.49 6.94 1.92
C GLN A 99 -9.96 6.33 3.22
N HIS A 100 -10.79 6.29 4.27
CA HIS A 100 -10.42 5.71 5.57
C HIS A 100 -9.96 4.25 5.45
N HIS A 101 -10.65 3.42 4.64
CA HIS A 101 -10.23 2.03 4.43
C HIS A 101 -8.87 1.95 3.72
N ILE A 102 -8.64 2.81 2.72
CA ILE A 102 -7.41 2.81 1.91
C ILE A 102 -6.23 3.27 2.78
N GLN A 103 -6.39 4.35 3.54
CA GLN A 103 -5.38 4.85 4.47
C GLN A 103 -5.04 3.81 5.53
N THR A 104 -6.06 3.19 6.13
CA THR A 104 -5.87 2.14 7.12
C THR A 104 -5.11 0.95 6.55
N MET A 105 -5.43 0.54 5.32
CA MET A 105 -4.67 -0.51 4.62
C MET A 105 -3.20 -0.12 4.42
N VAL A 106 -2.93 1.10 3.94
CA VAL A 106 -1.56 1.59 3.72
C VAL A 106 -0.79 1.59 5.04
N HIS A 107 -1.39 2.12 6.11
CA HIS A 107 -0.77 2.15 7.42
C HIS A 107 -0.42 0.73 7.91
N TRP A 108 -1.38 -0.20 7.86
CA TRP A 108 -1.13 -1.59 8.26
C TRP A 108 -0.10 -2.30 7.38
N TYR A 109 0.02 -1.90 6.12
CA TYR A 109 1.07 -2.41 5.24
C TYR A 109 2.45 -1.97 5.73
N PHE A 110 2.65 -0.69 6.05
CA PHE A 110 3.93 -0.20 6.56
C PHE A 110 4.23 -0.73 7.97
N GLU A 111 3.24 -0.86 8.85
CA GLU A 111 3.38 -1.57 10.13
C GLU A 111 3.86 -3.01 9.92
N ALA A 112 3.27 -3.74 8.96
CA ALA A 112 3.68 -5.10 8.64
C ALA A 112 5.10 -5.15 8.07
N VAL A 113 5.50 -4.18 7.24
CA VAL A 113 6.89 -4.09 6.76
C VAL A 113 7.88 -3.92 7.91
N GLN A 114 7.59 -3.01 8.85
CA GLN A 114 8.45 -2.78 10.03
C GLN A 114 8.60 -4.02 10.90
N ARG A 115 7.54 -4.82 11.04
CA ARG A 115 7.56 -6.06 11.83
C ARG A 115 8.26 -7.22 11.10
N GLU A 116 7.99 -7.37 9.80
CA GLU A 116 8.39 -8.57 9.05
C GLU A 116 9.76 -8.46 8.39
N VAL A 117 10.29 -7.23 8.20
CA VAL A 117 11.55 -6.98 7.50
C VAL A 117 12.55 -6.36 8.46
N ALA A 118 13.71 -7.01 8.61
CA ALA A 118 14.82 -6.44 9.35
C ALA A 118 15.46 -5.30 8.54
N LEU A 119 15.08 -4.07 8.87
CA LEU A 119 15.59 -2.83 8.26
C LEU A 119 16.40 -2.06 9.31
N ASP A 120 17.41 -1.34 8.87
CA ASP A 120 18.10 -0.37 9.74
C ASP A 120 17.23 0.88 9.97
N GLU A 121 17.60 1.67 10.97
CA GLU A 121 16.86 2.87 11.37
C GLU A 121 16.70 3.86 10.20
N GLN A 122 17.72 4.00 9.36
CA GLN A 122 17.67 4.92 8.23
C GLN A 122 16.66 4.45 7.16
N ASP A 123 16.64 3.16 6.83
CA ASP A 123 15.65 2.60 5.90
C ASP A 123 14.22 2.73 6.47
N GLN A 124 14.05 2.55 7.78
CA GLN A 124 12.76 2.73 8.45
C GLN A 124 12.27 4.19 8.35
N GLU A 125 13.12 5.18 8.62
CA GLU A 125 12.79 6.60 8.47
C GLU A 125 12.34 6.94 7.04
N HIS A 126 13.04 6.42 6.04
CA HIS A 126 12.70 6.69 4.64
C HIS A 126 11.42 5.99 4.19
N LEU A 127 11.13 4.79 4.70
CA LEU A 127 9.85 4.14 4.45
C LEU A 127 8.69 4.86 5.15
N ALA A 128 8.89 5.39 6.35
CA ALA A 128 7.88 6.23 7.02
C ALA A 128 7.62 7.53 6.23
N ALA A 129 8.66 8.14 5.67
CA ALA A 129 8.49 9.30 4.78
C ALA A 129 7.70 8.95 3.51
N LEU A 130 7.92 7.74 2.93
CA LEU A 130 7.15 7.24 1.80
C LEU A 130 5.68 6.95 2.18
N GLU A 131 5.43 6.37 3.35
CA GLU A 131 4.08 6.17 3.88
C GLU A 131 3.33 7.50 3.97
N HIS A 132 3.94 8.51 4.59
CA HIS A 132 3.35 9.84 4.69
C HIS A 132 3.04 10.46 3.33
N ALA A 133 3.94 10.31 2.35
CA ALA A 133 3.70 10.80 0.99
C ALA A 133 2.52 10.09 0.31
N ILE A 134 2.39 8.77 0.48
CA ILE A 134 1.26 8.00 -0.05
C ILE A 134 -0.05 8.42 0.62
N ILE A 135 -0.05 8.59 1.94
CA ILE A 135 -1.24 9.05 2.69
C ILE A 135 -1.66 10.46 2.25
N ALA A 136 -0.71 11.38 2.05
CA ALA A 136 -0.98 12.71 1.53
C ALA A 136 -1.62 12.67 0.13
N ALA A 137 -1.11 11.80 -0.76
CA ALA A 137 -1.70 11.61 -2.09
C ALA A 137 -3.13 11.03 -2.01
N ILE A 138 -3.41 10.14 -1.07
CA ILE A 138 -4.77 9.60 -0.87
C ILE A 138 -5.74 10.68 -0.40
N HIS A 139 -5.31 11.56 0.53
CA HIS A 139 -6.12 12.68 1.00
C HIS A 139 -6.50 13.62 -0.14
N ALA A 140 -5.51 14.06 -0.92
CA ALA A 140 -5.70 15.01 -2.02
C ALA A 140 -6.76 14.55 -3.03
N VAL A 141 -6.91 13.23 -3.25
CA VAL A 141 -7.85 12.68 -4.22
C VAL A 141 -9.32 12.73 -3.78
N GLY A 142 -9.60 12.74 -2.48
CA GLY A 142 -11.00 12.78 -2.00
C GLY A 142 -11.46 14.15 -1.53
N ASP A 143 -10.58 15.15 -1.59
CA ASP A 143 -10.97 16.56 -1.50
C ASP A 143 -11.43 17.11 -2.88
N ASP A 144 -11.20 16.37 -3.97
CA ASP A 144 -11.67 16.62 -5.34
C ASP A 144 -13.10 16.07 -5.60
#